data_AF-A0A0B2PJU4-F1
#
_entry.id   AF-A0A0B2PJU4-F1
#
_cell.length_a   1.000
_cell.length_b   1.000
_cell.length_c   1.000
_cell.angle_alpha   90.00
_cell.angle_beta   90.00
_cell.angle_gamma   90.00
#
_symmetry.space_group_name_H-M   'P 1'
#
loop_
_entity.id
_entity.type
_entity.pdbx_description
1 polymer ?
#
loop_
_entity_poly.entity_id
_entity_poly.type
_entity_poly.pdbx_seq_one_letter_code
_entity_poly.pdbx_strand_id
1 'polypeptide(L)'
;MKVLRVQTIASKSKDAAIPVMFVRGETEQPGITTVQGVNLEGMFQIVNHEIPSDVIRKLQNVGKEFFELPQEEKELIAKPAGSDSIEGYGTKLQKEVNGKKGWVDHLFHTVWPPSSIDYRYWPKNPPSYRLV
;
A
#
# COMPACT_ATOMS: atom_id res chain seq x y z
N MET A 1 29.31 -2.75 -8.02
CA MET A 1 27.98 -2.68 -8.67
C MET A 1 27.66 -1.19 -8.91
N LYS A 2 27.52 -0.74 -10.17
CA LYS A 2 27.22 0.68 -10.44
C LYS A 2 25.74 0.93 -10.18
N VAL A 3 25.44 1.74 -9.17
CA VAL A 3 24.08 2.19 -8.87
C VAL A 3 23.69 3.19 -9.95
N LEU A 4 22.74 2.80 -10.81
CA LEU A 4 22.20 3.70 -11.83
C LEU A 4 21.12 4.57 -11.20
N ARG A 5 21.17 5.88 -11.46
CA ARG A 5 20.18 6.83 -10.95
C ARG A 5 18.81 6.53 -11.55
N VAL A 6 17.76 6.64 -10.74
CA VAL A 6 16.35 6.41 -11.13
C VAL A 6 15.94 7.28 -12.32
N GLN A 7 16.48 8.50 -12.42
CA GLN A 7 16.28 9.37 -13.60
C GLN A 7 16.74 8.73 -14.92
N THR A 8 17.81 7.94 -14.90
CA THR A 8 18.32 7.22 -16.07
C THR A 8 17.48 5.99 -16.42
N ILE A 9 16.75 5.44 -15.45
CA ILE A 9 15.84 4.29 -15.64
C ILE A 9 14.47 4.78 -16.12
N ALA A 10 13.94 5.84 -15.50
CA ALA A 10 12.68 6.47 -15.85
C ALA A 10 12.68 7.04 -17.29
N SER A 11 13.78 7.66 -17.72
CA SER A 11 13.94 8.16 -19.09
C SER A 11 14.08 7.07 -20.16
N LYS A 12 14.37 5.82 -19.76
CA LYS A 12 14.46 4.66 -20.66
C LYS A 12 13.18 3.83 -20.72
N SER A 13 12.21 4.09 -19.83
CA SER A 13 10.91 3.43 -19.85
C SER A 13 10.05 3.99 -20.98
N LYS A 14 9.70 3.17 -21.96
CA LYS A 14 8.86 3.56 -23.11
C LYS A 14 7.35 3.47 -22.85
N ASP A 15 6.93 3.13 -21.64
CA ASP A 15 5.50 3.02 -21.29
C ASP A 15 5.13 4.08 -20.25
N ALA A 16 4.22 4.99 -20.66
CA ALA A 16 3.47 5.98 -19.87
C ALA A 16 4.00 6.25 -18.45
N ALA A 17 5.25 6.70 -18.32
CA ALA A 17 5.88 6.91 -17.04
C ALA A 17 5.30 8.15 -16.36
N ILE A 18 5.12 8.08 -15.03
CA ILE A 18 4.64 9.18 -14.20
C ILE A 18 5.42 10.47 -14.56
N PRO A 19 4.72 11.56 -14.92
CA PRO A 19 5.39 12.79 -15.33
C PRO A 19 6.38 13.27 -14.28
N VAL A 20 7.56 13.71 -14.74
CA VAL A 20 8.69 14.11 -13.88
C VAL A 20 8.30 15.18 -12.85
N MET A 21 7.30 16.02 -13.15
CA MET A 21 6.74 17.01 -12.23
C MET A 21 6.14 16.41 -10.92
N PHE A 22 5.81 15.12 -10.92
CA PHE A 22 5.32 14.39 -9.75
C PHE A 22 6.40 13.62 -8.99
N VAL A 23 7.65 13.66 -9.45
CA VAL A 23 8.79 13.01 -8.79
C VAL A 23 9.59 14.09 -8.06
N ARG A 24 9.60 14.04 -6.74
CA ARG A 24 10.25 15.06 -5.89
C ARG A 24 11.77 14.86 -5.83
N GLY A 25 12.52 15.95 -5.69
CA GLY A 25 13.99 15.92 -5.63
C GLY A 25 14.53 15.51 -4.26
N GLU A 26 15.77 15.02 -4.20
CA GLU A 26 16.49 14.63 -2.96
C GLU A 26 16.55 15.73 -1.90
N THR A 27 16.46 16.99 -2.31
CA THR A 27 16.57 18.17 -1.42
C THR A 27 15.21 18.73 -1.00
N GLU A 28 14.10 18.17 -1.48
CA GLU A 28 12.77 18.68 -1.22
C GLU A 28 12.14 17.95 -0.02
N GLN A 29 11.93 18.65 1.10
CA GLN A 29 11.24 18.08 2.26
C GLN A 29 9.72 18.00 2.00
N PRO A 30 9.12 16.79 1.96
CA PRO A 30 7.72 16.59 1.52
C PRO A 30 6.68 17.37 2.33
N GLY A 31 6.97 17.66 3.60
CA GLY A 31 6.04 18.33 4.51
C GLY A 31 5.84 19.83 4.30
N ILE A 32 6.78 20.53 3.64
CA ILE A 32 6.78 22.01 3.59
C ILE A 32 6.32 22.54 2.23
N THR A 33 6.73 21.92 1.13
CA THR A 33 6.38 22.38 -0.23
C THR A 33 4.98 21.96 -0.68
N THR A 34 4.38 20.95 -0.04
CA THR A 34 3.03 20.44 -0.39
C THR A 34 1.91 21.46 -0.12
N VAL A 35 2.13 22.43 0.79
CA VAL A 35 1.09 23.38 1.22
C VAL A 35 1.00 24.62 0.31
N GLN A 36 1.95 24.84 -0.60
CA GLN A 36 2.03 26.10 -1.40
C GLN A 36 1.91 25.90 -2.93
N GLY A 37 1.22 24.85 -3.39
CA GLY A 37 0.89 24.69 -4.82
C GLY A 37 -0.50 25.25 -5.17
N VAL A 38 -0.58 26.14 -6.17
CA VAL A 38 -1.82 26.83 -6.59
C VAL A 38 -2.80 25.93 -7.38
N ASN A 39 -2.43 24.68 -7.66
CA ASN A 39 -3.31 23.63 -8.16
C ASN A 39 -2.64 22.29 -7.85
N LEU A 40 -3.09 21.62 -6.78
CA LEU A 40 -2.62 20.28 -6.48
C LEU A 40 -3.36 19.31 -7.40
N GLU A 41 -2.71 18.91 -8.49
CA GLU A 41 -3.04 17.63 -9.13
C GLU A 41 -2.84 16.55 -8.06
N GLY A 42 -3.92 15.87 -7.66
CA GLY A 42 -4.05 15.17 -6.36
C GLY A 42 -3.21 13.92 -6.13
N MET A 43 -2.09 13.73 -6.83
CA MET A 43 -1.17 12.59 -6.70
C MET A 43 0.29 13.02 -6.84
N PHE A 44 1.19 12.42 -6.06
CA PHE A 44 2.64 12.64 -6.16
C PHE A 44 3.40 11.39 -5.70
N GLN A 45 4.64 11.21 -6.20
CA GLN A 45 5.54 10.15 -5.74
C GLN A 45 6.63 10.73 -4.86
N ILE A 46 6.78 10.13 -3.68
CA ILE A 46 7.89 10.43 -2.77
C ILE A 46 9.02 9.45 -3.09
N VAL A 47 10.18 9.98 -3.45
CA VAL A 47 11.44 9.23 -3.56
C VAL A 47 12.37 9.69 -2.45
N ASN A 48 13.37 8.88 -2.11
CA ASN A 48 14.31 9.16 -1.01
C ASN A 48 13.61 9.39 0.34
N HIS A 49 12.51 8.67 0.58
CA HIS A 49 11.70 8.72 1.80
C HIS A 49 12.40 8.15 3.06
N GLU A 50 13.68 7.80 3.00
CA GLU A 50 14.49 7.18 4.07
C GLU A 50 14.01 5.83 4.63
N ILE A 51 12.81 5.37 4.25
CA ILE A 51 12.34 4.01 4.55
C ILE A 51 13.28 2.98 3.89
N PRO A 52 13.89 2.06 4.68
CA PRO A 52 14.78 1.04 4.15
C PRO A 52 14.11 0.16 3.09
N SER A 53 14.80 -0.06 1.97
CA SER A 53 14.28 -0.86 0.85
C SER A 53 13.99 -2.32 1.23
N ASP A 54 14.68 -2.86 2.23
CA ASP A 54 14.44 -4.22 2.71
C ASP A 54 13.14 -4.33 3.51
N VAL A 55 12.75 -3.30 4.26
CA VAL A 55 11.45 -3.23 4.95
C VAL A 55 10.31 -3.22 3.94
N ILE A 56 10.40 -2.37 2.91
CA ILE A 56 9.39 -2.32 1.83
C ILE A 56 9.27 -3.67 1.12
N ARG A 57 10.42 -4.30 0.79
CA ARG A 57 10.44 -5.62 0.15
C ARG A 57 9.84 -6.71 1.04
N LYS A 58 10.15 -6.70 2.34
CA LYS A 58 9.56 -7.64 3.31
C LYS A 58 8.05 -7.46 3.37
N LEU A 59 7.56 -6.22 3.45
CA LEU A 59 6.13 -5.90 3.47
C LEU A 59 5.41 -6.44 2.22
N GLN A 60 5.99 -6.19 1.04
CA GLN A 60 5.46 -6.69 -0.23
C GLN A 60 5.44 -8.22 -0.26
N ASN A 61 6.49 -8.87 0.23
CA ASN A 61 6.60 -10.33 0.25
C ASN A 61 5.57 -10.97 1.19
N VAL A 62 5.47 -10.50 2.45
CA VAL A 62 4.50 -11.08 3.40
C VAL A 62 3.05 -10.84 2.98
N GLY A 63 2.78 -9.70 2.32
CA GLY A 63 1.48 -9.43 1.71
C GLY A 63 1.19 -10.41 0.57
N LYS A 64 2.15 -10.61 -0.34
CA LYS A 64 2.03 -11.58 -1.43
C LYS A 64 1.79 -13.00 -0.91
N GLU A 65 2.61 -13.45 0.03
CA GLU A 65 2.51 -14.78 0.64
C GLU A 65 1.12 -15.00 1.27
N PHE A 66 0.57 -14.01 1.96
CA PHE A 66 -0.79 -14.08 2.50
C PHE A 66 -1.84 -14.28 1.40
N PHE A 67 -1.78 -13.52 0.30
CA PHE A 67 -2.77 -13.63 -0.79
C PHE A 67 -2.64 -14.92 -1.62
N GLU A 68 -1.47 -15.55 -1.61
CA GLU A 68 -1.21 -16.87 -2.21
C GLU A 68 -1.70 -18.05 -1.36
N LEU A 69 -2.11 -17.81 -0.10
CA LEU A 69 -2.72 -18.84 0.74
C LEU A 69 -4.05 -19.35 0.16
N PRO A 70 -4.46 -20.59 0.52
CA PRO A 70 -5.78 -21.09 0.23
C PRO A 70 -6.88 -20.14 0.72
N GLN A 71 -8.03 -20.17 0.03
CA GLN A 71 -9.14 -19.29 0.35
C GLN A 71 -9.60 -19.47 1.81
N GLU A 72 -9.61 -20.71 2.29
CA GLU A 72 -10.03 -21.08 3.65
C GLU A 72 -9.19 -20.39 4.72
N GLU A 73 -7.88 -20.27 4.51
CA GLU A 73 -6.96 -19.58 5.42
C GLU A 73 -7.20 -18.07 5.44
N LYS A 74 -7.51 -17.47 4.28
CA LYS A 74 -7.82 -16.03 4.17
C LYS A 74 -9.16 -15.68 4.81
N GLU A 75 -10.16 -16.56 4.67
CA GLU A 75 -11.50 -16.38 5.25
C GLU A 75 -11.51 -16.47 6.79
N LEU A 76 -10.48 -17.05 7.43
CA LEU A 76 -10.37 -17.06 8.90
C LEU A 76 -10.32 -15.67 9.53
N ILE A 77 -9.88 -14.68 8.77
CA ILE A 77 -9.79 -13.28 9.18
C ILE A 77 -10.76 -12.40 8.37
N ALA A 78 -11.77 -13.00 7.75
CA ALA A 78 -12.75 -12.27 6.95
C ALA A 78 -13.48 -11.20 7.77
N LYS A 79 -13.84 -10.11 7.09
CA LYS A 79 -14.72 -9.10 7.66
C LYS A 79 -16.05 -9.78 8.07
N PRO A 80 -16.49 -9.66 9.34
CA PRO A 80 -17.74 -10.27 9.78
C PRO A 80 -18.95 -9.65 9.07
N ALA A 81 -19.89 -10.50 8.67
CA ALA A 81 -21.13 -10.05 8.04
C ALA A 81 -21.91 -9.13 8.99
N GLY A 82 -22.34 -7.96 8.48
CA GLY A 82 -23.06 -6.98 9.28
C GLY A 82 -22.20 -6.16 10.25
N SER A 83 -20.88 -6.30 10.24
CA SER A 83 -19.98 -5.44 11.03
C SER A 83 -19.80 -4.06 10.39
N ASP A 84 -19.87 -3.03 11.23
CA ASP A 84 -19.49 -1.65 10.89
C ASP A 84 -17.97 -1.48 10.73
N SER A 85 -17.16 -2.42 11.24
CA SER A 85 -15.70 -2.38 11.04
C SER A 85 -15.36 -2.63 9.58
N ILE A 86 -14.39 -1.88 9.05
CA ILE A 86 -13.84 -2.12 7.71
C ILE A 86 -12.75 -3.19 7.70
N GLU A 87 -12.34 -3.68 8.88
CA GLU A 87 -11.21 -4.59 9.03
C GLU A 87 -11.56 -6.03 8.66
N GLY A 88 -10.55 -6.76 8.21
CA GLY A 88 -10.62 -8.14 7.77
C GLY A 88 -10.39 -8.32 6.27
N TYR A 89 -10.29 -9.58 5.88
CA TYR A 89 -10.25 -9.99 4.48
C TYR A 89 -11.63 -9.82 3.83
N GLY A 90 -11.65 -9.44 2.55
CA GLY A 90 -12.88 -9.33 1.78
C GLY A 90 -12.66 -9.31 0.27
N THR A 91 -13.72 -9.62 -0.47
CA THR A 91 -13.73 -9.68 -1.95
C THR A 91 -14.63 -8.62 -2.58
N LYS A 92 -15.23 -7.75 -1.75
CA LYS A 92 -16.16 -6.70 -2.16
C LYS A 92 -15.87 -5.40 -1.41
N LEU A 93 -15.71 -4.30 -2.13
CA LEU A 93 -15.56 -2.97 -1.54
C LEU A 93 -16.93 -2.37 -1.21
N GLN A 94 -17.03 -1.64 -0.09
CA GLN A 94 -18.31 -1.03 0.35
C GLN A 94 -18.83 0.06 -0.59
N LYS A 95 -17.96 0.71 -1.37
CA LYS A 95 -18.30 1.81 -2.29
C LYS A 95 -18.31 1.32 -3.74
N GLU A 96 -19.28 0.47 -4.08
CA GLU A 96 -19.55 0.14 -5.48
C GLU A 96 -20.20 1.35 -6.17
N VAL A 97 -19.44 2.06 -6.99
CA VAL A 97 -19.96 3.24 -7.73
C VAL A 97 -20.84 2.75 -8.87
N ASN A 98 -22.08 3.23 -8.94
CA ASN A 98 -23.02 2.92 -10.04
C ASN A 98 -23.25 1.42 -10.27
N GLY A 99 -23.22 0.60 -9.20
CA GLY A 99 -23.41 -0.85 -9.28
C GLY A 99 -22.27 -1.61 -9.96
N LYS A 100 -21.15 -0.95 -10.27
CA LYS A 100 -19.94 -1.62 -10.76
C LYS A 100 -19.12 -2.15 -9.59
N LYS A 101 -18.97 -3.47 -9.55
CA LYS A 101 -18.14 -4.16 -8.56
C LYS A 101 -16.69 -4.15 -9.03
N GLY A 102 -15.79 -3.67 -8.18
CA GLY A 102 -14.37 -3.87 -8.41
C GLY A 102 -14.03 -5.35 -8.27
N TRP A 103 -13.29 -5.91 -9.23
CA TRP A 103 -12.71 -7.24 -9.07
C TRP A 103 -11.43 -7.12 -8.25
N VAL A 104 -11.58 -7.24 -6.93
CA VAL A 104 -10.47 -7.07 -6.01
C VAL A 104 -10.70 -7.84 -4.71
N ASP A 105 -9.69 -8.61 -4.32
CA ASP A 105 -9.57 -9.11 -2.97
C ASP A 105 -8.73 -8.12 -2.16
N HIS A 106 -9.12 -7.85 -0.93
CA HIS A 106 -8.47 -6.88 -0.06
C HIS A 106 -8.38 -7.39 1.37
N LEU A 107 -7.45 -6.81 2.11
CA LEU A 107 -7.31 -6.98 3.54
C LEU A 107 -7.09 -5.59 4.14
N PHE A 108 -7.99 -5.18 5.02
CA PHE A 108 -7.84 -3.94 5.79
C PHE A 108 -7.65 -4.28 7.26
N HIS A 109 -6.72 -3.59 7.91
CA HIS A 109 -6.54 -3.65 9.36
C HIS A 109 -5.85 -2.38 9.84
N THR A 110 -6.10 -2.04 11.09
CA THR A 110 -5.54 -0.88 11.76
C THR A 110 -4.13 -1.21 12.24
N VAL A 111 -3.16 -0.36 11.87
CA VAL A 111 -1.75 -0.49 12.30
C VAL A 111 -1.34 0.60 13.30
N TRP A 112 -2.15 1.65 13.45
CA TRP A 112 -1.88 2.76 14.37
C TRP A 112 -3.17 3.52 14.72
N PRO A 113 -3.35 4.02 15.97
CA PRO A 113 -2.45 3.87 17.12
C PRO A 113 -2.46 2.46 17.72
N PRO A 114 -1.47 2.07 18.55
CA PRO A 114 -1.38 0.71 19.09
C PRO A 114 -2.60 0.29 19.90
N SER A 115 -3.26 1.24 20.57
CA SER A 115 -4.49 1.03 21.33
C SER A 115 -5.71 0.64 20.47
N SER A 116 -5.64 0.87 19.17
CA SER A 116 -6.72 0.62 18.21
C SER A 116 -6.45 -0.61 17.33
N ILE A 117 -5.34 -1.33 17.54
CA ILE A 117 -5.01 -2.51 16.76
C ILE A 117 -5.84 -3.70 17.23
N ASP A 118 -6.61 -4.29 16.32
CA ASP A 118 -7.31 -5.54 16.54
C ASP A 118 -6.61 -6.70 15.81
N TYR A 119 -5.77 -7.44 16.54
CA TYR A 119 -4.98 -8.56 16.01
C TYR A 119 -5.81 -9.76 15.53
N ARG A 120 -7.14 -9.76 15.73
CA ARG A 120 -8.03 -10.78 15.17
C ARG A 120 -8.09 -10.69 13.65
N TYR A 121 -7.95 -9.50 13.07
CA TYR A 121 -7.96 -9.26 11.64
C TYR A 121 -6.58 -9.30 10.99
N TRP A 122 -5.53 -9.58 11.76
CA TRP A 122 -4.17 -9.68 11.24
C TRP A 122 -3.87 -11.12 10.80
N PRO A 123 -3.24 -11.33 9.63
CA PRO A 123 -2.76 -12.64 9.20
C PRO A 123 -1.91 -13.33 10.27
N LYS A 124 -2.17 -14.62 10.46
CA LYS A 124 -1.32 -15.51 11.28
C LYS A 124 -0.27 -16.21 10.43
N ASN A 125 -0.59 -16.42 9.15
CA ASN A 125 0.26 -17.00 8.13
C ASN A 125 0.45 -15.95 7.01
N PRO A 126 1.68 -15.65 6.58
CA PRO A 126 2.93 -16.11 7.19
C PRO A 126 3.16 -15.46 8.57
N PRO A 127 3.83 -16.13 9.54
CA PRO A 127 4.10 -15.55 10.87
C PRO A 127 4.91 -14.25 10.82
N SER A 128 5.71 -14.07 9.77
CA SER A 128 6.48 -12.86 9.50
C SER A 128 5.62 -11.64 9.19
N TYR A 129 4.34 -11.81 8.83
CA TYR A 129 3.44 -10.69 8.50
C TYR A 129 3.38 -9.65 9.62
N ARG A 130 3.40 -10.11 10.87
CA ARG A 130 3.29 -9.23 12.06
C ARG A 130 4.62 -8.65 12.53
N LEU A 131 5.72 -8.99 11.86
CA LEU A 131 7.09 -8.63 12.25
C LEU A 131 7.71 -7.57 11.31
N VAL A 132 7.01 -7.20 10.25
CA VAL A 132 7.39 -6.11 9.33
C VAL A 132 6.84 -4.80 9.86
#